data_AF-A0A3B4UML1-F1
#
_entry.id   AF-A0A3B4UML1-F1
#
_cell.length_a   1.000
_cell.length_b   1.000
_cell.length_c   1.000
_cell.angle_alpha   90.00
_cell.angle_beta   90.00
_cell.angle_gamma   90.00
#
_symmetry.space_group_name_H-M   'P 1'
#
loop_
_entity.id
_entity.type
_entity.pdbx_description
1 polymer ?
#
loop_
_entity_poly.entity_id
_entity_poly.type
_entity_poly.pdbx_seq_one_letter_code
_entity_poly.pdbx_strand_id
1 'polypeptide(L)'
;NFVGKGEKHLSLEVGDTVCIQEVCDGKNGVFPASVVHLKEVIIEKQGNEEVVMSAEMPLVKEVTTTLREWGSIWKQLFVVKEKKKKKLMWELMEWRSQLLSGTLPSDEFKELKQKVTSKIDYGNKILELDQVVRDEDGNILEPELASVISLFRAHEEATAKINERIKEEQSNIQTDHSGISARIQSSPTHSLYVFVRNFVCRIGEDSELFMSLYDPNKQTIISENYLVRWGSKGFPKEIDMLNNLKVVFTDLGNKDLSREKIYLICQIVRVGRMDLKEMNNKKCTQGLRRPFGVAVMDISDIIKGKIECDEEKQYFIPFFPKLHSFSKPDLHPGLWVTMKALVGDIVQIRKEYPHLVDRSTVVARKLGFPEIIMPGDVRNDIYLTLQGGDFDKYNKTTQKNVEVIMWVCDEEGKNSICLGAGDKAVSEYRSVIYYQVKQPRWMETFKVAVPLEEMHRIHLRFMFRHRSSQECEYQPLFLSPYCTSTLLTPPLL
;
A
#
# COMPACT_ATOMS: atom_id res chain seq x y z
N ASN A 1 20.05 -30.13 19.76
CA ASN A 1 19.77 -31.47 20.31
C ASN A 1 21.01 -31.97 21.04
N PHE A 2 20.86 -32.34 22.30
CA PHE A 2 21.86 -33.01 23.12
C PHE A 2 21.32 -34.37 23.50
N VAL A 3 22.04 -35.43 23.15
CA VAL A 3 21.67 -36.81 23.52
C VAL A 3 22.57 -37.22 24.68
N GLY A 4 21.96 -37.42 25.85
CA GLY A 4 22.65 -37.84 27.05
C GLY A 4 23.21 -39.25 26.89
N LYS A 5 24.50 -39.43 27.19
CA LYS A 5 25.20 -40.73 27.11
C LYS A 5 25.28 -41.50 28.45
N GLY A 6 24.77 -40.94 29.55
CA GLY A 6 24.85 -41.54 30.88
C GLY A 6 23.57 -41.30 31.68
N GLU A 7 23.35 -42.06 32.75
CA GLU A 7 22.13 -42.00 33.58
C GLU A 7 21.88 -40.62 34.19
N LYS A 8 22.94 -39.85 34.43
CA LYS A 8 22.86 -38.47 34.93
C LYS A 8 22.80 -37.41 33.83
N HIS A 9 22.81 -37.78 32.54
CA HIS A 9 22.73 -36.82 31.45
C HIS A 9 21.29 -36.66 30.96
N LEU A 10 20.75 -35.45 31.05
CA LEU A 10 19.41 -35.13 30.55
C LEU A 10 19.47 -34.88 29.04
N SER A 11 18.81 -35.71 28.24
CA SER A 11 18.68 -35.46 26.80
C SER A 11 17.76 -34.27 26.53
N LEU A 12 18.15 -33.39 25.61
CA LEU A 12 17.41 -32.17 25.26
C LEU A 12 17.25 -32.05 23.75
N GLU A 13 16.06 -31.68 23.30
CA GLU A 13 15.78 -31.28 21.93
C GLU A 13 15.86 -29.75 21.77
N VAL A 14 16.09 -29.29 20.53
CA VAL A 14 16.09 -27.85 20.23
C VAL A 14 14.69 -27.31 20.54
N GLY A 15 14.63 -26.35 21.45
CA GLY A 15 13.39 -25.70 21.87
C GLY A 15 12.87 -26.17 23.24
N ASP A 16 13.48 -27.19 23.84
CA ASP A 16 13.15 -27.59 25.20
C ASP A 16 13.44 -26.45 26.19
N THR A 17 12.49 -26.23 27.09
CA THR A 17 12.61 -25.24 28.16
C THR A 17 12.94 -25.97 29.45
N VAL A 18 14.08 -25.64 30.05
CA VAL A 18 14.56 -26.27 31.29
C VAL A 18 14.79 -25.21 32.37
N CYS A 19 14.47 -25.56 33.61
CA CYS A 19 14.82 -24.76 34.78
C CYS A 19 16.17 -25.21 35.31
N ILE A 20 17.16 -24.32 35.32
CA ILE A 20 18.51 -24.62 35.83
C ILE A 20 18.51 -24.37 37.33
N GLN A 21 18.67 -25.44 38.12
CA GLN A 21 18.70 -25.37 39.58
C GLN A 21 20.11 -25.09 40.12
N GLU A 22 21.12 -25.76 39.56
CA GLU A 22 22.50 -25.72 40.06
C GLU A 22 23.48 -25.73 38.88
N VAL A 23 24.66 -25.13 39.08
CA VAL A 23 25.78 -25.15 38.11
C VAL A 23 26.86 -26.07 38.69
N CYS A 24 26.97 -27.28 38.12
CA CYS A 24 27.74 -28.45 38.61
C CYS A 24 27.09 -29.24 39.77
N ASP A 25 27.05 -30.58 39.62
CA ASP A 25 26.56 -31.58 40.59
C ASP A 25 25.04 -31.69 40.85
N GLY A 26 24.21 -31.33 39.85
CA GLY A 26 22.76 -31.48 39.91
C GLY A 26 22.26 -32.93 39.96
N LYS A 27 21.29 -33.20 40.85
CA LYS A 27 20.67 -34.54 41.04
C LYS A 27 19.61 -34.89 39.99
N ASN A 28 19.06 -33.90 39.28
CA ASN A 28 17.93 -34.05 38.36
C ASN A 28 18.32 -34.12 36.87
N GLY A 29 19.59 -34.41 36.59
CA GLY A 29 20.15 -34.50 35.24
C GLY A 29 21.05 -33.32 34.87
N VAL A 30 22.09 -33.60 34.07
CA VAL A 30 23.17 -32.68 33.72
C VAL A 30 23.24 -32.54 32.20
N PHE A 31 23.44 -31.32 31.73
CA PHE A 31 23.67 -31.00 30.32
C PHE A 31 24.74 -29.91 30.19
N PRO A 32 25.48 -29.84 29.07
CA PRO A 32 26.47 -28.80 28.85
C PRO A 32 25.84 -27.41 28.80
N ALA A 33 26.50 -26.41 29.41
CA ALA A 33 26.06 -25.02 29.30
C ALA A 33 26.05 -24.51 27.84
N SER A 34 26.86 -25.11 26.96
CA SER A 34 26.92 -24.77 25.54
C SER A 34 25.68 -25.16 24.73
N VAL A 35 24.80 -26.02 25.26
CA VAL A 35 23.59 -26.47 24.53
C VAL A 35 22.33 -25.72 24.95
N VAL A 36 22.43 -24.78 25.89
CA VAL A 36 21.32 -23.99 26.41
C VAL A 36 21.55 -22.51 26.17
N HIS A 37 20.45 -21.79 25.95
CA HIS A 37 20.45 -20.33 25.90
C HIS A 37 19.72 -19.80 27.13
N LEU A 38 20.39 -19.01 27.94
CA LEU A 38 19.81 -18.44 29.15
C LEU A 38 18.77 -17.38 28.76
N LYS A 39 17.59 -17.46 29.36
CA LYS A 39 16.54 -16.46 29.25
C LYS A 39 16.32 -15.79 30.60
N GLU A 40 15.82 -14.56 30.56
CA GLU A 40 15.43 -13.84 31.77
C GLU A 40 14.19 -14.47 32.43
N VAL A 41 14.20 -14.43 33.76
CA VAL A 41 13.23 -15.09 34.63
C VAL A 41 12.94 -14.17 35.81
N ILE A 42 11.67 -14.08 36.19
CA ILE A 42 11.15 -13.41 37.37
C ILE A 42 10.93 -14.49 38.45
N ILE A 43 11.47 -14.26 39.64
CA ILE A 43 11.31 -15.16 40.78
C ILE A 43 10.33 -14.50 41.75
N GLU A 44 9.14 -15.09 41.90
CA GLU A 44 8.16 -14.67 42.89
C GLU A 44 8.20 -15.60 44.10
N LYS A 45 8.24 -15.02 45.30
CA LYS A 45 8.19 -15.76 46.57
C LYS A 45 6.76 -15.82 47.07
N GLN A 46 6.05 -16.90 46.74
CA GLN A 46 4.73 -17.17 47.29
C GLN A 46 4.89 -18.04 48.55
N GLY A 47 5.13 -17.38 49.69
CA GLY A 47 5.35 -18.08 50.96
C GLY A 47 6.68 -18.86 51.01
N ASN A 48 6.60 -20.18 51.24
CA ASN A 48 7.78 -21.08 51.33
C ASN A 48 8.22 -21.66 49.97
N GLU A 49 7.55 -21.33 48.87
CA GLU A 49 7.89 -21.83 47.52
C GLU A 49 8.40 -20.68 46.65
N GLU A 50 9.53 -20.90 45.97
CA GLU A 50 10.07 -19.98 44.96
C GLU A 50 9.52 -20.40 43.59
N VAL A 51 8.61 -19.58 43.03
CA VAL A 51 8.03 -19.83 41.71
C VAL A 51 8.86 -19.10 40.66
N VAL A 52 9.44 -19.88 39.76
CA VAL A 52 10.35 -19.42 38.71
C VAL A 52 9.54 -19.20 37.43
N MET A 53 9.26 -17.94 37.08
CA MET A 53 8.45 -17.57 35.91
C MET A 53 9.31 -16.90 34.83
N SER A 54 9.17 -17.27 33.56
CA SER A 54 9.87 -16.55 32.49
C SER A 54 9.55 -15.05 32.47
N ALA A 55 10.50 -14.17 32.16
CA ALA A 55 10.26 -12.73 32.04
C ALA A 55 9.49 -12.33 30.76
N GLU A 56 9.13 -13.30 29.91
CA GLU A 56 8.33 -13.06 28.72
C GLU A 56 6.95 -12.47 29.07
N MET A 57 6.45 -11.58 28.20
CA MET A 57 5.12 -10.97 28.34
C MET A 57 4.05 -12.06 28.56
N PRO A 58 3.13 -11.90 29.53
CA PRO A 58 2.13 -12.92 29.86
C PRO A 58 1.34 -13.43 28.65
N LEU A 59 0.93 -12.53 27.76
CA LEU A 59 0.21 -12.89 26.54
C LEU A 59 1.02 -13.78 25.58
N VAL A 60 2.35 -13.62 25.51
CA VAL A 60 3.20 -14.51 24.69
C VAL A 60 3.25 -15.92 25.27
N LYS A 61 3.30 -16.04 26.60
CA LYS A 61 3.23 -17.33 27.28
C LYS A 61 1.90 -18.01 27.00
N GLU A 62 0.81 -17.25 27.13
CA GLU A 62 -0.54 -17.71 26.86
C GLU A 62 -0.68 -18.23 25.41
N VAL A 63 -0.25 -17.45 24.40
CA VAL A 63 -0.27 -17.93 23.01
C VAL A 63 0.51 -19.23 22.85
N THR A 64 1.63 -19.38 23.56
CA THR A 64 2.46 -20.58 23.51
C THR A 64 1.77 -21.80 24.13
N THR A 65 1.11 -21.64 25.29
CA THR A 65 0.36 -22.73 25.94
C THR A 65 -0.88 -23.10 25.13
N THR A 66 -1.64 -22.12 24.67
CA THR A 66 -2.81 -22.31 23.78
C THR A 66 -2.42 -23.09 22.52
N LEU A 67 -1.32 -22.72 21.85
CA LEU A 67 -0.87 -23.44 20.65
C LEU A 67 -0.45 -24.89 20.94
N ARG A 68 0.11 -25.17 22.13
CA ARG A 68 0.46 -26.55 22.53
C ARG A 68 -0.80 -27.40 22.75
N GLU A 69 -1.77 -26.86 23.48
CA GLU A 69 -3.06 -27.52 23.74
C GLU A 69 -3.84 -27.75 22.44
N TRP A 70 -4.02 -26.69 21.65
CA TRP A 70 -4.69 -26.78 20.35
C TRP A 70 -3.94 -27.71 19.39
N GLY A 71 -2.60 -27.74 19.45
CA GLY A 71 -1.79 -28.65 18.66
C GLY A 71 -2.03 -30.12 19.01
N SER A 72 -2.25 -30.44 20.29
CA SER A 72 -2.62 -31.78 20.74
C SER A 72 -3.99 -32.18 20.19
N ILE A 73 -4.99 -31.30 20.34
CA ILE A 73 -6.36 -31.51 19.84
C ILE A 73 -6.38 -31.59 18.31
N TRP A 74 -5.61 -30.74 17.63
CA TRP A 74 -5.53 -30.73 16.17
C TRP A 74 -4.97 -32.04 15.62
N LYS A 75 -3.99 -32.67 16.30
CA LYS A 75 -3.50 -34.01 15.92
C LYS A 75 -4.63 -35.06 15.99
N GLN A 76 -5.51 -34.97 16.99
CA GLN A 76 -6.67 -35.86 17.11
C GLN A 76 -7.70 -35.58 16.00
N LEU A 77 -8.00 -34.31 15.73
CA LEU A 77 -8.96 -33.88 14.70
C LEU A 77 -8.46 -34.11 13.27
N PHE A 78 -7.15 -34.15 13.06
CA PHE A 78 -6.56 -34.46 11.76
C PHE A 78 -6.95 -35.87 11.27
N VAL A 79 -7.08 -36.82 12.20
CA VAL A 79 -7.59 -38.18 11.92
C VAL A 79 -9.03 -38.14 11.38
N VAL A 80 -9.81 -37.13 11.80
CA VAL A 80 -11.21 -36.91 11.41
C VAL A 80 -11.35 -35.98 10.17
N LYS A 81 -10.24 -35.61 9.51
CA LYS A 81 -10.16 -34.76 8.30
C LYS A 81 -10.69 -33.33 8.44
N GLU A 82 -10.71 -32.76 9.65
CA GLU A 82 -11.17 -31.38 9.86
C GLU A 82 -10.03 -30.34 9.62
N LYS A 83 -9.98 -29.73 8.43
CA LYS A 83 -8.85 -28.84 8.02
C LYS A 83 -8.93 -27.39 8.51
N LYS A 84 -10.10 -26.91 8.94
CA LYS A 84 -10.34 -25.48 9.23
C LYS A 84 -9.49 -24.94 10.39
N LYS A 85 -9.20 -25.78 11.38
CA LYS A 85 -8.52 -25.41 12.64
C LYS A 85 -7.00 -25.16 12.49
N LYS A 86 -6.38 -25.60 11.39
CA LYS A 86 -4.97 -25.32 11.09
C LYS A 86 -4.70 -23.83 10.89
N LYS A 87 -5.58 -23.12 10.17
CA LYS A 87 -5.42 -21.70 9.82
C LYS A 87 -5.31 -20.82 11.08
N LEU A 88 -6.15 -21.12 12.07
CA LEU A 88 -6.19 -20.44 13.37
C LEU A 88 -4.83 -20.46 14.08
N MET A 89 -4.16 -21.62 14.09
CA MET A 89 -2.86 -21.78 14.74
C MET A 89 -1.75 -20.99 14.02
N TRP A 90 -1.77 -20.93 12.68
CA TRP A 90 -0.78 -20.16 11.92
C TRP A 90 -0.88 -18.65 12.19
N GLU A 91 -2.11 -18.12 12.27
CA GLU A 91 -2.35 -16.71 12.60
C GLU A 91 -1.79 -16.36 13.99
N LEU A 92 -2.04 -17.22 14.99
CA LEU A 92 -1.48 -17.04 16.33
C LEU A 92 0.06 -17.11 16.37
N MET A 93 0.68 -18.00 15.57
CA MET A 93 2.14 -18.06 15.47
C MET A 93 2.74 -16.77 14.89
N GLU A 94 2.10 -16.22 13.86
CA GLU A 94 2.51 -14.95 13.24
C GLU A 94 2.36 -13.78 14.22
N TRP A 95 1.21 -13.68 14.91
CA TRP A 95 1.01 -12.63 15.90
C TRP A 95 1.93 -12.77 17.11
N ARG A 96 2.28 -13.99 17.52
CA ARG A 96 3.32 -14.22 18.54
C ARG A 96 4.67 -13.66 18.11
N SER A 97 5.03 -13.82 16.83
CA SER A 97 6.25 -13.24 16.25
C SER A 97 6.22 -11.71 16.32
N GLN A 98 5.08 -11.11 15.97
CA GLN A 98 4.87 -9.66 16.00
C GLN A 98 4.86 -9.10 17.43
N LEU A 99 4.29 -9.81 18.41
CA LEU A 99 4.34 -9.41 19.82
C LEU A 99 5.78 -9.39 20.36
N LEU A 100 6.66 -10.24 19.83
CA LEU A 100 8.07 -10.33 20.21
C LEU A 100 8.98 -9.40 19.41
N SER A 101 8.52 -8.83 18.29
CA SER A 101 9.39 -8.04 17.40
C SER A 101 9.80 -6.70 18.01
N GLY A 102 9.00 -6.13 18.92
CA GLY A 102 9.27 -4.85 19.58
C GLY A 102 9.25 -3.64 18.61
N THR A 103 8.76 -3.82 17.38
CA THR A 103 8.80 -2.81 16.32
C THR A 103 7.48 -2.06 16.13
N LEU A 104 6.45 -2.39 16.90
CA LEU A 104 5.10 -1.83 16.74
C LEU A 104 4.91 -0.55 17.59
N PRO A 105 4.30 0.51 17.03
CA PRO A 105 3.80 1.65 17.81
C PRO A 105 2.82 1.22 18.90
N SER A 106 2.69 2.04 19.95
CA SER A 106 1.84 1.73 21.11
C SER A 106 0.38 1.42 20.75
N ASP A 107 -0.21 2.16 19.80
CA ASP A 107 -1.60 1.99 19.38
C ASP A 107 -1.80 0.66 18.61
N GLU A 108 -0.93 0.38 17.64
CA GLU A 108 -0.93 -0.89 16.90
C GLU A 108 -0.67 -2.09 17.82
N PHE A 109 0.18 -1.91 18.83
CA PHE A 109 0.47 -2.94 19.82
C PHE A 109 -0.75 -3.25 20.71
N LYS A 110 -1.50 -2.22 21.14
CA LYS A 110 -2.75 -2.40 21.88
C LYS A 110 -3.79 -3.14 21.04
N GLU A 111 -3.97 -2.76 19.78
CA GLU A 111 -4.86 -3.48 18.87
C GLU A 111 -4.45 -4.94 18.66
N LEU A 112 -3.15 -5.20 18.51
CA LEU A 112 -2.64 -6.55 18.32
C LEU A 112 -2.92 -7.42 19.56
N LYS A 113 -2.72 -6.88 20.77
CA LYS A 113 -3.09 -7.59 22.02
C LYS A 113 -4.55 -8.00 22.01
N GLN A 114 -5.46 -7.07 21.72
CA GLN A 114 -6.90 -7.34 21.66
C GLN A 114 -7.26 -8.35 20.57
N LYS A 115 -6.62 -8.29 19.40
CA LYS A 115 -6.81 -9.25 18.31
C LYS A 115 -6.40 -10.66 18.73
N VAL A 116 -5.25 -10.79 19.41
CA VAL A 116 -4.71 -12.08 19.89
C VAL A 116 -5.64 -12.69 20.93
N THR A 117 -5.97 -11.96 22.00
CA THR A 117 -6.84 -12.46 23.08
C THR A 117 -8.20 -12.89 22.54
N SER A 118 -8.83 -12.04 21.74
CA SER A 118 -10.14 -12.33 21.16
C SER A 118 -10.14 -13.55 20.24
N LYS A 119 -9.01 -13.89 19.61
CA LYS A 119 -8.88 -15.08 18.74
C LYS A 119 -8.62 -16.35 19.55
N ILE A 120 -7.87 -16.25 20.65
CA ILE A 120 -7.71 -17.34 21.63
C ILE A 120 -9.06 -17.71 22.21
N ASP A 121 -9.83 -16.72 22.69
CA ASP A 121 -11.11 -16.97 23.35
C ASP A 121 -12.15 -17.57 22.39
N TYR A 122 -12.16 -17.10 21.14
CA TYR A 122 -12.93 -17.70 20.06
C TYR A 122 -12.51 -19.15 19.79
N GLY A 123 -11.19 -19.40 19.67
CA GLY A 123 -10.63 -20.72 19.43
C GLY A 123 -10.94 -21.73 20.54
N ASN A 124 -10.84 -21.30 21.80
CA ASN A 124 -11.20 -22.12 22.95
C ASN A 124 -12.68 -22.49 22.91
N LYS A 125 -13.56 -21.54 22.58
CA LYS A 125 -15.01 -21.82 22.48
C LYS A 125 -15.35 -22.86 21.41
N ILE A 126 -14.73 -22.78 20.24
CA ILE A 126 -14.98 -23.74 19.14
C ILE A 126 -14.28 -25.10 19.35
N LEU A 127 -13.28 -25.15 20.23
CA LEU A 127 -12.61 -26.38 20.65
C LEU A 127 -13.18 -26.95 21.95
N GLU A 128 -14.24 -26.34 22.47
CA GLU A 128 -14.91 -26.71 23.72
C GLU A 128 -13.95 -26.75 24.93
N LEU A 129 -13.02 -25.79 24.96
CA LEU A 129 -12.08 -25.56 26.05
C LEU A 129 -12.58 -24.47 27.01
N ASP A 130 -11.98 -24.43 28.19
CA ASP A 130 -12.29 -23.44 29.21
C ASP A 130 -12.03 -22.01 28.71
N GLN A 131 -12.94 -21.10 29.06
CA GLN A 131 -12.88 -19.70 28.67
C GLN A 131 -12.21 -18.88 29.75
N VAL A 132 -11.25 -18.04 29.34
CA VAL A 132 -10.53 -17.13 30.24
C VAL A 132 -11.25 -15.79 30.26
N VAL A 133 -11.55 -15.27 31.46
CA VAL A 133 -12.20 -13.98 31.62
C VAL A 133 -11.13 -12.89 31.68
N ARG A 134 -11.31 -11.81 30.91
CA ARG A 134 -10.32 -10.74 30.75
C ARG A 134 -10.89 -9.38 31.15
N ASP A 135 -10.00 -8.45 31.50
CA ASP A 135 -10.31 -7.03 31.68
C ASP A 135 -10.37 -6.26 30.33
N GLU A 136 -10.64 -4.96 30.38
CA GLU A 136 -10.71 -4.09 29.18
C GLU A 136 -9.36 -3.95 28.45
N ASP A 137 -8.25 -4.18 29.16
CA ASP A 137 -6.89 -4.11 28.63
C ASP A 137 -6.39 -5.46 28.09
N GLY A 138 -7.21 -6.52 28.21
CA GLY A 138 -6.94 -7.86 27.71
C GLY A 138 -6.12 -8.74 28.66
N ASN A 139 -5.90 -8.33 29.91
CA ASN A 139 -5.25 -9.15 30.92
C ASN A 139 -6.23 -10.13 31.53
N ILE A 140 -5.71 -11.25 32.06
CA ILE A 140 -6.51 -12.29 32.71
C ILE A 140 -6.97 -11.76 34.07
N LEU A 141 -8.27 -11.87 34.37
CA LEU A 141 -8.82 -11.49 35.67
C LEU A 141 -8.47 -12.54 36.73
N GLU A 142 -7.81 -12.11 37.80
CA GLU A 142 -7.51 -12.98 38.94
C GLU A 142 -8.77 -13.20 39.81
N PRO A 143 -9.19 -14.47 40.02
CA PRO A 143 -10.38 -14.78 40.82
C PRO A 143 -10.29 -14.33 42.27
N GLU A 144 -9.07 -14.21 42.83
CA GLU A 144 -8.85 -13.81 44.22
C GLU A 144 -8.98 -12.29 44.44
N LEU A 145 -8.77 -11.49 43.39
CA LEU A 145 -8.88 -10.04 43.43
C LEU A 145 -10.26 -9.54 42.96
N ALA A 146 -10.95 -10.32 42.12
CA ALA A 146 -12.25 -9.97 41.58
C ALA A 146 -13.40 -10.38 42.51
N SER A 147 -14.43 -9.54 42.63
CA SER A 147 -15.68 -9.94 43.28
C SER A 147 -16.36 -11.06 42.47
N VAL A 148 -16.96 -12.03 43.16
CA VAL A 148 -17.72 -13.13 42.53
C VAL A 148 -18.76 -12.61 41.55
N ILE A 149 -19.43 -11.50 41.88
CA ILE A 149 -20.47 -10.90 41.04
C ILE A 149 -19.84 -10.23 39.80
N SER A 150 -18.71 -9.53 39.96
CA SER A 150 -18.03 -8.91 38.81
C SER A 150 -17.45 -9.96 37.87
N LEU A 151 -16.90 -11.05 38.41
CA LEU A 151 -16.36 -12.15 37.62
C LEU A 151 -17.48 -12.84 36.82
N PHE A 152 -18.64 -13.08 37.43
CA PHE A 152 -19.80 -13.65 36.74
C PHE A 152 -20.29 -12.75 35.61
N ARG A 153 -20.42 -11.44 35.84
CA ARG A 153 -20.83 -10.49 34.78
C ARG A 153 -19.83 -10.42 33.64
N ALA A 154 -18.54 -10.36 33.95
CA ALA A 154 -17.47 -10.36 32.96
C ALA A 154 -17.47 -11.66 32.13
N HIS A 155 -17.75 -12.80 32.77
CA HIS A 155 -17.93 -14.07 32.07
C HIS A 155 -19.16 -14.07 31.14
N GLU A 156 -20.32 -13.57 31.60
CA GLU A 156 -21.51 -13.45 30.75
C GLU A 156 -21.26 -12.56 29.54
N GLU A 157 -20.61 -11.40 29.75
CA GLU A 157 -20.26 -10.46 28.69
C GLU A 157 -19.26 -11.06 27.69
N ALA A 158 -18.19 -11.69 28.18
CA ALA A 158 -17.21 -12.37 27.33
C ALA A 158 -17.89 -13.48 26.50
N THR A 159 -18.77 -14.27 27.12
CA THR A 159 -19.52 -15.32 26.44
C THR A 159 -20.44 -14.76 25.36
N ALA A 160 -21.14 -13.65 25.64
CA ALA A 160 -21.99 -12.97 24.67
C ALA A 160 -21.19 -12.46 23.47
N LYS A 161 -20.08 -11.74 23.71
CA LYS A 161 -19.17 -11.24 22.65
C LYS A 161 -18.63 -12.37 21.77
N ILE A 162 -18.22 -13.48 22.38
CA ILE A 162 -17.71 -14.65 21.65
C ILE A 162 -18.83 -15.28 20.80
N ASN A 163 -20.05 -15.40 21.34
CA ASN A 163 -21.18 -15.95 20.59
C ASN A 163 -21.61 -15.07 19.42
N GLU A 164 -21.60 -13.74 19.58
CA GLU A 164 -21.82 -12.80 18.47
C GLU A 164 -20.77 -13.00 17.38
N ARG A 165 -19.49 -13.08 17.76
CA ARG A 165 -18.40 -13.33 16.80
C ARG A 165 -18.50 -14.69 16.11
N ILE A 166 -18.97 -15.73 16.81
CA ILE A 166 -19.26 -17.03 16.20
C ILE A 166 -20.38 -16.91 15.16
N LYS A 167 -21.45 -16.17 15.45
CA LYS A 167 -22.53 -15.91 14.48
C LYS A 167 -22.01 -15.13 13.27
N GLU A 168 -21.17 -14.12 13.49
CA GLU A 168 -20.51 -13.37 12.41
C GLU A 168 -19.63 -14.26 11.54
N GLU A 169 -18.73 -15.06 12.12
CA GLU A 169 -17.88 -15.99 11.36
C GLU A 169 -18.70 -17.10 10.67
N GLN A 170 -19.78 -17.62 11.28
CA GLN A 170 -20.68 -18.58 10.65
C GLN A 170 -21.48 -17.97 9.50
N SER A 171 -21.90 -16.70 9.62
CA SER A 171 -22.53 -15.95 8.53
C SER A 171 -21.54 -15.68 7.40
N ASN A 172 -20.27 -15.39 7.72
CA ASN A 172 -19.19 -15.26 6.74
C ASN A 172 -18.90 -16.60 6.01
N ILE A 173 -18.97 -17.74 6.72
CA ILE A 173 -18.82 -19.08 6.11
C ILE A 173 -20.04 -19.46 5.24
N GLN A 174 -21.25 -19.03 5.61
CA GLN A 174 -22.41 -19.13 4.70
C GLN A 174 -22.26 -18.18 3.50
N THR A 175 -21.61 -17.02 3.64
CA THR A 175 -21.31 -16.17 2.49
C THR A 175 -20.23 -16.73 1.58
N ASP A 176 -19.31 -17.55 2.11
CA ASP A 176 -18.34 -18.33 1.33
C ASP A 176 -18.98 -19.43 0.48
N HIS A 177 -20.16 -19.92 0.86
CA HIS A 177 -21.01 -20.80 0.04
C HIS A 177 -22.18 -20.08 -0.66
N SER A 178 -22.39 -18.80 -0.36
CA SER A 178 -23.36 -17.96 -1.06
C SER A 178 -22.78 -17.48 -2.38
N GLY A 179 -23.63 -17.08 -3.32
CA GLY A 179 -23.23 -16.61 -4.64
C GLY A 179 -22.22 -15.45 -4.67
N ILE A 180 -21.80 -14.87 -3.55
CA ILE A 180 -20.78 -13.82 -3.46
C ILE A 180 -19.36 -14.39 -3.64
N SER A 181 -18.93 -15.43 -2.92
CA SER A 181 -17.61 -16.04 -3.16
C SER A 181 -17.53 -16.75 -4.52
N ALA A 182 -18.64 -17.34 -4.99
CA ALA A 182 -18.74 -17.81 -6.37
C ALA A 182 -18.66 -16.66 -7.39
N ARG A 183 -19.22 -15.47 -7.10
CA ARG A 183 -19.10 -14.28 -7.96
C ARG A 183 -17.68 -13.70 -7.97
N ILE A 184 -17.02 -13.62 -6.81
CA ILE A 184 -15.63 -13.17 -6.67
C ILE A 184 -14.68 -14.12 -7.43
N GLN A 185 -14.90 -15.43 -7.35
CA GLN A 185 -14.19 -16.41 -8.17
C GLN A 185 -14.55 -16.34 -9.66
N SER A 186 -15.79 -15.99 -10.00
CA SER A 186 -16.23 -15.84 -11.39
C SER A 186 -15.77 -14.53 -12.05
N SER A 187 -15.34 -13.53 -11.27
CA SER A 187 -14.86 -12.24 -11.75
C SER A 187 -13.62 -11.80 -10.97
N PRO A 188 -12.47 -12.48 -11.18
CA PRO A 188 -11.25 -12.11 -10.49
C PRO A 188 -10.83 -10.69 -10.85
N THR A 189 -10.40 -9.92 -9.85
CA THR A 189 -9.72 -8.65 -10.10
C THR A 189 -8.32 -8.95 -10.62
N HIS A 190 -7.92 -8.23 -11.65
CA HIS A 190 -6.59 -8.36 -12.24
C HIS A 190 -5.77 -7.13 -11.88
N SER A 191 -4.46 -7.33 -11.82
CA SER A 191 -3.49 -6.29 -11.58
C SER A 191 -2.32 -6.43 -12.54
N LEU A 192 -1.67 -5.32 -12.86
CA LEU A 192 -0.46 -5.30 -13.66
C LEU A 192 0.68 -4.75 -12.82
N TYR A 193 1.66 -5.60 -12.51
CA TYR A 193 2.93 -5.18 -11.94
C TYR A 193 3.84 -4.66 -13.04
N VAL A 194 4.41 -3.47 -12.83
CA VAL A 194 5.39 -2.84 -13.71
C VAL A 194 6.57 -2.38 -12.86
N PHE A 195 7.77 -2.79 -13.26
CA PHE A 195 9.02 -2.35 -12.65
C PHE A 195 9.90 -1.68 -13.69
N VAL A 196 10.17 -0.39 -13.47
CA VAL A 196 11.04 0.39 -14.35
C VAL A 196 12.50 0.04 -14.04
N ARG A 197 13.18 -0.60 -14.99
CA ARG A 197 14.58 -1.01 -14.86
C ARG A 197 15.52 0.14 -15.21
N ASN A 198 15.20 0.87 -16.28
CA ASN A 198 16.04 1.96 -16.75
C ASN A 198 15.24 2.92 -17.63
N PHE A 199 15.60 4.20 -17.59
CA PHE A 199 15.10 5.21 -18.51
C PHE A 199 16.27 5.82 -19.28
N VAL A 200 16.32 5.52 -20.57
CA VAL A 200 17.42 5.91 -21.44
C VAL A 200 16.98 7.11 -22.27
N CYS A 201 17.18 8.32 -21.74
CA CYS A 201 16.91 9.55 -22.48
C CYS A 201 17.77 10.71 -21.98
N ARG A 202 18.49 11.38 -22.89
CA ARG A 202 19.27 12.58 -22.56
C ARG A 202 18.39 13.82 -22.65
N ILE A 203 17.68 14.14 -21.57
CA ILE A 203 16.80 15.32 -21.50
C ILE A 203 17.59 16.59 -21.17
N GLY A 204 18.64 16.49 -20.35
CA GLY A 204 19.49 17.62 -19.95
C GLY A 204 18.86 18.55 -18.91
N GLU A 205 17.59 18.33 -18.55
CA GLU A 205 16.85 19.02 -17.49
C GLU A 205 16.19 17.97 -16.57
N ASP A 206 15.73 18.40 -15.41
CA ASP A 206 14.90 17.55 -14.56
C ASP A 206 13.59 17.21 -15.28
N SER A 207 13.04 16.02 -15.01
CA SER A 207 11.88 15.50 -15.73
C SER A 207 10.94 14.73 -14.82
N GLU A 208 9.68 14.68 -15.22
CA GLU A 208 8.60 13.94 -14.57
C GLU A 208 8.10 12.89 -15.57
N LEU A 209 8.08 11.63 -15.15
CA LEU A 209 7.58 10.50 -15.93
C LEU A 209 6.22 10.09 -15.38
N PHE A 210 5.17 10.23 -16.18
CA PHE A 210 3.81 9.83 -15.84
C PHE A 210 3.43 8.55 -16.57
N MET A 211 3.34 7.45 -15.86
CA MET A 211 2.94 6.15 -16.42
C MET A 211 1.48 5.84 -16.11
N SER A 212 0.70 5.46 -17.11
CA SER A 212 -0.70 5.07 -16.92
C SER A 212 -1.19 4.11 -18.00
N LEU A 213 -2.32 3.46 -17.71
CA LEU A 213 -3.03 2.59 -18.64
C LEU A 213 -3.98 3.42 -19.49
N TYR A 214 -3.95 3.22 -20.81
CA TYR A 214 -4.72 3.99 -21.77
C TYR A 214 -5.56 3.09 -22.68
N ASP A 215 -6.81 3.50 -22.90
CA ASP A 215 -7.72 2.90 -23.87
C ASP A 215 -7.74 3.74 -25.15
N PRO A 216 -7.25 3.21 -26.29
CA PRO A 216 -7.23 3.93 -27.56
C PRO A 216 -8.62 4.10 -28.18
N ASN A 217 -9.56 3.18 -27.90
CA ASN A 217 -10.89 3.19 -28.48
C ASN A 217 -11.77 4.25 -27.80
N LYS A 218 -11.67 4.36 -26.47
CA LYS A 218 -12.37 5.39 -25.69
C LYS A 218 -11.61 6.72 -25.62
N GLN A 219 -10.33 6.71 -25.98
CA GLN A 219 -9.41 7.85 -25.83
C GLN A 219 -9.30 8.38 -24.39
N THR A 220 -9.33 7.46 -23.42
CA THR A 220 -9.34 7.79 -21.98
C THR A 220 -8.27 7.03 -21.23
N ILE A 221 -7.71 7.69 -20.21
CA ILE A 221 -6.85 7.04 -19.21
C ILE A 221 -7.73 6.17 -18.30
N ILE A 222 -7.26 4.97 -17.98
CA ILE A 222 -7.97 3.97 -17.17
C ILE A 222 -7.52 4.02 -15.70
N SER A 223 -6.23 4.26 -15.46
CA SER A 223 -5.61 4.20 -14.13
C SER A 223 -5.14 5.56 -13.64
N GLU A 224 -4.87 5.68 -12.35
CA GLU A 224 -4.03 6.74 -11.81
C GLU A 224 -2.67 6.77 -12.52
N ASN A 225 -2.07 7.96 -12.60
CA ASN A 225 -0.71 8.12 -13.09
C ASN A 225 0.28 7.69 -12.02
N TYR A 226 1.26 6.86 -12.36
CA TYR A 226 2.44 6.63 -11.54
C TYR A 226 3.51 7.67 -11.89
N LEU A 227 3.91 8.48 -10.91
CA LEU A 227 4.83 9.60 -11.10
C LEU A 227 6.24 9.23 -10.62
N VAL A 228 7.21 9.30 -11.53
CA VAL A 228 8.64 9.18 -11.20
C VAL A 228 9.36 10.49 -11.51
N ARG A 229 10.02 11.08 -10.50
CA ARG A 229 10.83 12.29 -10.65
C ARG A 229 12.25 11.92 -11.07
N TRP A 230 12.59 12.22 -12.32
CA TRP A 230 13.88 11.93 -12.93
C TRP A 230 14.79 13.17 -12.90
N GLY A 231 16.01 13.02 -12.38
CA GLY A 231 16.99 14.10 -12.30
C GLY A 231 17.71 14.35 -13.63
N SER A 232 18.15 15.58 -13.83
CA SER A 232 18.96 16.04 -14.98
C SER A 232 20.26 15.24 -15.20
N LYS A 233 20.79 14.59 -14.15
CA LYS A 233 21.98 13.72 -14.20
C LYS A 233 21.69 12.29 -14.70
N GLY A 234 20.44 11.95 -15.02
CA GLY A 234 20.07 10.64 -15.52
C GLY A 234 19.74 9.60 -14.44
N PHE A 235 19.48 10.03 -13.20
CA PHE A 235 19.07 9.17 -12.09
C PHE A 235 17.80 9.73 -11.44
N PRO A 236 16.94 8.90 -10.81
CA PRO A 236 15.84 9.37 -9.97
C PRO A 236 16.30 10.41 -8.94
N LYS A 237 15.47 11.43 -8.66
CA LYS A 237 15.81 12.49 -7.70
C LYS A 237 15.90 11.99 -6.26
N GLU A 238 15.11 10.98 -5.91
CA GLU A 238 15.09 10.39 -4.58
C GLU A 238 15.95 9.12 -4.59
N ILE A 239 17.00 9.12 -3.77
CA ILE A 239 17.96 8.02 -3.66
C ILE A 239 17.27 6.74 -3.16
N ASP A 240 16.25 6.88 -2.30
CA ASP A 240 15.44 5.77 -1.78
C ASP A 240 14.61 5.08 -2.88
N MET A 241 14.29 5.79 -3.98
CA MET A 241 13.54 5.22 -5.11
C MET A 241 14.42 4.41 -6.07
N LEU A 242 15.76 4.47 -5.99
CA LEU A 242 16.66 3.76 -6.92
C LEU A 242 16.39 2.25 -6.99
N ASN A 243 15.97 1.66 -5.87
CA ASN A 243 15.65 0.23 -5.78
C ASN A 243 14.14 -0.07 -5.81
N ASN A 244 13.29 0.96 -5.90
CA ASN A 244 11.84 0.81 -5.75
C ASN A 244 11.06 1.63 -6.79
N LEU A 245 11.41 1.47 -8.08
CA LEU A 245 10.63 2.02 -9.21
C LEU A 245 9.50 1.06 -9.64
N LYS A 246 8.80 0.50 -8.65
CA LYS A 246 7.79 -0.55 -8.84
C LYS A 246 6.40 0.03 -8.63
N VAL A 247 5.49 -0.28 -9.55
CA VAL A 247 4.07 0.06 -9.42
C VAL A 247 3.21 -1.16 -9.72
N VAL A 248 2.12 -1.30 -8.96
CA VAL A 248 1.03 -2.22 -9.28
C VAL A 248 -0.18 -1.42 -9.69
N PHE A 249 -0.60 -1.56 -10.95
CA PHE A 249 -1.90 -1.09 -11.41
C PHE A 249 -2.96 -2.09 -10.96
N THR A 250 -3.91 -1.66 -10.13
CA THR A 250 -4.90 -2.52 -9.46
C THR A 250 -6.33 -2.24 -9.93
N ASP A 251 -7.28 -3.03 -9.47
CA ASP A 251 -8.74 -2.88 -9.70
C ASP A 251 -9.17 -3.06 -11.17
N LEU A 252 -8.42 -3.81 -11.97
CA LEU A 252 -8.78 -4.09 -13.36
C LEU A 252 -9.79 -5.23 -13.41
N GLY A 253 -10.97 -4.97 -13.96
CA GLY A 253 -12.05 -5.96 -14.06
C GLY A 253 -12.01 -6.75 -15.36
N ASN A 254 -12.91 -7.73 -15.49
CA ASN A 254 -13.08 -8.51 -16.71
C ASN A 254 -13.46 -7.64 -17.92
N LYS A 255 -14.26 -6.59 -17.71
CA LYS A 255 -14.60 -5.59 -18.74
C LYS A 255 -13.35 -4.89 -19.26
N ASP A 256 -12.36 -4.62 -18.39
CA ASP A 256 -11.11 -4.01 -18.80
C ASP A 256 -10.26 -5.00 -19.59
N LEU A 257 -10.14 -6.24 -19.15
CA LEU A 257 -9.42 -7.29 -19.88
C LEU A 257 -10.07 -7.67 -21.22
N SER A 258 -11.40 -7.56 -21.32
CA SER A 258 -12.14 -7.83 -22.55
C SER A 258 -11.92 -6.78 -23.65
N ARG A 259 -11.29 -5.64 -23.32
CA ARG A 259 -10.98 -4.60 -24.30
C ARG A 259 -10.07 -5.16 -25.38
N GLU A 260 -10.27 -4.71 -26.62
CA GLU A 260 -9.47 -5.17 -27.75
C GLU A 260 -7.99 -4.82 -27.54
N LYS A 261 -7.71 -3.55 -27.20
CA LYS A 261 -6.37 -3.03 -26.96
C LYS A 261 -6.27 -2.22 -25.67
N ILE A 262 -5.18 -2.43 -24.92
CA ILE A 262 -4.75 -1.63 -23.78
C ILE A 262 -3.28 -1.25 -23.97
N TYR A 263 -2.99 0.04 -23.81
CA TYR A 263 -1.64 0.57 -23.93
C TYR A 263 -1.11 1.01 -22.57
N LEU A 264 0.17 0.72 -22.32
CA LEU A 264 0.95 1.40 -21.29
C LEU A 264 1.56 2.64 -21.93
N ILE A 265 1.22 3.80 -21.39
CA ILE A 265 1.77 5.09 -21.82
C ILE A 265 2.68 5.65 -20.75
N CYS A 266 3.79 6.25 -21.15
CA CYS A 266 4.68 7.03 -20.30
C CYS A 266 4.84 8.42 -20.91
N GLN A 267 4.21 9.42 -20.29
CA GLN A 267 4.33 10.82 -20.71
C GLN A 267 5.52 11.45 -20.01
N ILE A 268 6.41 12.07 -20.77
CA ILE A 268 7.59 12.74 -20.24
C ILE A 268 7.38 14.24 -20.27
N VAL A 269 7.43 14.85 -19.10
CA VAL A 269 7.35 16.30 -18.90
C VAL A 269 8.70 16.78 -18.41
N ARG A 270 9.35 17.65 -19.16
CA ARG A 270 10.59 18.30 -18.72
C ARG A 270 10.26 19.51 -17.84
N VAL A 271 11.06 19.73 -16.81
CA VAL A 271 10.92 20.82 -15.83
C VAL A 271 12.17 21.68 -15.88
N GLY A 272 12.05 22.89 -16.42
CA GLY A 272 13.22 23.72 -16.71
C GLY A 272 12.91 25.06 -17.38
N ARG A 273 13.76 25.49 -18.32
CA ARG A 273 13.71 26.82 -18.97
C ARG A 273 12.92 26.81 -20.26
N MET A 274 12.07 27.81 -20.54
CA MET A 274 11.16 27.82 -21.70
C MET A 274 11.85 27.44 -23.04
N ASP A 275 12.98 28.06 -23.36
CA ASP A 275 13.77 27.83 -24.59
C ASP A 275 15.17 27.27 -24.28
N LEU A 276 15.58 26.23 -25.02
CA LEU A 276 16.91 25.60 -24.88
C LEU A 276 18.03 26.34 -25.64
N LYS A 277 17.68 27.27 -26.53
CA LYS A 277 18.62 27.90 -27.47
C LYS A 277 19.46 29.03 -26.85
N GLU A 278 19.01 29.62 -25.73
CA GLU A 278 19.68 30.75 -25.11
C GLU A 278 20.55 30.31 -23.90
N MET A 279 21.79 29.89 -24.19
CA MET A 279 22.78 29.53 -23.16
C MET A 279 23.37 30.77 -22.45
N ASN A 280 23.28 31.96 -23.05
CA ASN A 280 24.11 33.12 -22.71
C ASN A 280 23.41 34.26 -21.94
N ASN A 281 22.12 34.16 -21.60
CA ASN A 281 21.42 35.22 -20.86
C ASN A 281 21.27 34.89 -19.37
N LYS A 282 21.62 35.85 -18.50
CA LYS A 282 21.60 35.72 -17.03
C LYS A 282 20.19 35.66 -16.40
N LYS A 283 19.12 35.87 -17.17
CA LYS A 283 17.72 35.78 -16.73
C LYS A 283 16.97 34.75 -17.57
N CYS A 284 16.92 33.50 -17.09
CA CYS A 284 16.17 32.43 -17.74
C CYS A 284 15.05 31.96 -16.80
N THR A 285 13.87 31.72 -17.36
CA THR A 285 12.75 31.07 -16.65
C THR A 285 13.20 29.75 -16.04
N GLN A 286 12.73 29.42 -14.84
CA GLN A 286 13.04 28.15 -14.16
C GLN A 286 11.75 27.45 -13.71
N GLY A 287 11.81 26.13 -13.58
CA GLY A 287 10.72 25.33 -13.01
C GLY A 287 9.49 25.17 -13.90
N LEU A 288 9.58 25.44 -15.20
CA LEU A 288 8.44 25.33 -16.13
C LEU A 288 8.25 23.90 -16.61
N ARG A 289 7.06 23.33 -16.34
CA ARG A 289 6.62 22.01 -16.82
C ARG A 289 6.24 22.10 -18.30
N ARG A 290 6.92 21.36 -19.17
CA ARG A 290 6.70 21.37 -20.62
C ARG A 290 6.71 19.95 -21.17
N PRO A 291 5.87 19.64 -22.17
CA PRO A 291 5.81 18.28 -22.70
C PRO A 291 7.08 18.01 -23.52
N PHE A 292 7.69 16.85 -23.31
CA PHE A 292 8.90 16.43 -24.02
C PHE A 292 8.59 15.35 -25.07
N GLY A 293 7.80 14.34 -24.69
CA GLY A 293 7.33 13.30 -25.60
C GLY A 293 6.59 12.20 -24.84
N VAL A 294 6.28 11.12 -25.54
CA VAL A 294 5.53 9.98 -24.98
C VAL A 294 6.16 8.67 -25.43
N ALA A 295 6.24 7.71 -24.53
CA ALA A 295 6.57 6.32 -24.84
C ALA A 295 5.29 5.48 -24.73
N VAL A 296 5.04 4.59 -25.70
CA VAL A 296 3.78 3.84 -25.80
C VAL A 296 4.07 2.39 -26.16
N MET A 297 3.44 1.46 -25.46
CA MET A 297 3.52 0.02 -25.75
C MET A 297 2.14 -0.63 -25.64
N ASP A 298 1.82 -1.50 -26.59
CA ASP A 298 0.65 -2.39 -26.49
C ASP A 298 0.96 -3.52 -25.51
N ILE A 299 0.15 -3.63 -24.46
CA ILE A 299 0.31 -4.63 -23.39
C ILE A 299 -0.86 -5.61 -23.33
N SER A 300 -1.72 -5.61 -24.34
CA SER A 300 -2.96 -6.38 -24.36
C SER A 300 -2.74 -7.87 -24.18
N ASP A 301 -1.70 -8.43 -24.81
CA ASP A 301 -1.41 -9.86 -24.71
C ASP A 301 -0.78 -10.24 -23.35
N ILE A 302 -0.08 -9.30 -22.72
CA ILE A 302 0.51 -9.47 -21.39
C ILE A 302 -0.59 -9.45 -20.32
N ILE A 303 -1.48 -8.46 -20.39
CA ILE A 303 -2.56 -8.30 -19.41
C ILE A 303 -3.62 -9.42 -19.51
N LYS A 304 -3.82 -9.96 -20.72
CA LYS A 304 -4.68 -11.13 -20.97
C LYS A 304 -4.01 -12.46 -20.63
N GLY A 305 -2.75 -12.45 -20.18
CA GLY A 305 -2.00 -13.66 -19.82
C GLY A 305 -1.69 -14.59 -21.00
N LYS A 306 -1.78 -14.11 -22.25
CA LYS A 306 -1.42 -14.91 -23.44
C LYS A 306 0.10 -15.09 -23.57
N ILE A 307 0.84 -14.12 -23.06
CA ILE A 307 2.31 -14.15 -23.02
C ILE A 307 2.71 -14.35 -21.57
N GLU A 308 3.19 -15.55 -21.23
CA GLU A 308 3.88 -15.76 -19.95
C GLU A 308 5.12 -14.86 -19.92
N CYS A 309 5.14 -13.91 -18.99
CA CYS A 309 6.26 -13.03 -18.76
C CYS A 309 7.09 -13.60 -17.62
N ASP A 310 8.30 -14.07 -17.95
CA ASP A 310 9.33 -14.32 -16.96
C ASP A 310 9.66 -13.01 -16.21
N GLU A 311 9.93 -13.11 -14.90
CA GLU A 311 10.17 -11.96 -14.02
C GLU A 311 11.39 -11.12 -14.45
N GLU A 312 12.29 -11.73 -15.23
CA GLU A 312 13.49 -11.09 -15.77
C GLU A 312 13.32 -10.53 -17.19
N LYS A 313 12.22 -10.84 -17.88
CA LYS A 313 12.02 -10.43 -19.27
C LYS A 313 11.81 -8.91 -19.36
N GLN A 314 12.78 -8.22 -19.94
CA GLN A 314 12.74 -6.78 -20.14
C GLN A 314 12.07 -6.41 -21.46
N TYR A 315 11.21 -5.41 -21.41
CA TYR A 315 10.54 -4.80 -22.55
C TYR A 315 11.10 -3.40 -22.77
N PHE A 316 11.46 -3.10 -24.02
CA PHE A 316 11.88 -1.76 -24.43
C PHE A 316 10.69 -1.02 -25.05
N ILE A 317 10.31 0.10 -24.41
CA ILE A 317 9.26 0.98 -24.91
C ILE A 317 9.95 2.17 -25.61
N PRO A 318 9.82 2.28 -26.94
CA PRO A 318 10.47 3.36 -27.69
C PRO A 318 9.85 4.71 -27.32
N PHE A 319 10.72 5.70 -27.16
CA PHE A 319 10.32 7.08 -26.89
C PHE A 319 10.06 7.84 -28.19
N PHE A 320 8.91 8.50 -28.29
CA PHE A 320 8.55 9.36 -29.40
C PHE A 320 8.63 10.84 -28.97
N PRO A 321 9.67 11.58 -29.38
CA PRO A 321 9.79 13.01 -29.07
C PRO A 321 8.74 13.81 -29.84
N LYS A 322 8.13 14.81 -29.18
CA LYS A 322 7.19 15.74 -29.84
C LYS A 322 7.89 16.77 -30.74
N LEU A 323 9.21 16.88 -30.63
CA LEU A 323 10.05 17.82 -31.38
C LEU A 323 10.98 17.04 -32.34
N HIS A 324 10.83 17.26 -33.64
CA HIS A 324 11.55 16.60 -34.76
C HIS A 324 13.09 16.80 -34.80
N SER A 325 13.80 17.00 -33.68
CA SER A 325 15.16 17.57 -33.73
C SER A 325 16.21 16.96 -32.81
N PHE A 326 16.15 15.65 -32.53
CA PHE A 326 17.27 14.96 -31.88
C PHE A 326 17.46 13.54 -32.43
N SER A 327 17.99 13.45 -33.65
CA SER A 327 18.54 12.20 -34.19
C SER A 327 20.07 12.30 -34.24
N LYS A 328 20.74 11.72 -33.24
CA LYS A 328 22.07 11.12 -33.41
C LYS A 328 21.94 9.60 -33.15
N PRO A 329 22.74 8.75 -33.82
CA PRO A 329 22.33 7.38 -34.17
C PRO A 329 22.59 6.30 -33.13
N ASP A 330 23.23 6.60 -31.99
CA ASP A 330 23.92 5.53 -31.25
C ASP A 330 23.13 4.95 -30.06
N LEU A 331 21.98 5.52 -29.69
CA LEU A 331 21.12 4.94 -28.65
C LEU A 331 19.66 5.35 -28.84
N HIS A 332 18.79 4.38 -29.12
CA HIS A 332 17.35 4.62 -29.20
C HIS A 332 16.84 5.05 -27.82
N PRO A 333 16.30 6.27 -27.66
CA PRO A 333 15.74 6.69 -26.39
C PRO A 333 14.50 5.86 -26.07
N GLY A 334 14.33 5.49 -24.81
CA GLY A 334 13.21 4.64 -24.41
C GLY A 334 13.24 4.25 -22.94
N LEU A 335 12.21 3.49 -22.57
CA LEU A 335 11.97 3.03 -21.21
C LEU A 335 12.11 1.50 -21.17
N TRP A 336 12.96 0.99 -20.28
CA TRP A 336 13.09 -0.43 -20.01
C TRP A 336 12.22 -0.80 -18.81
N VAL A 337 11.27 -1.70 -19.03
CA VAL A 337 10.35 -2.17 -17.99
C VAL A 337 10.29 -3.69 -17.95
N THR A 338 10.10 -4.25 -16.76
CA THR A 338 9.66 -5.63 -16.57
C THR A 338 8.19 -5.59 -16.14
N MET A 339 7.35 -6.44 -16.71
CA MET A 339 5.91 -6.44 -16.45
C MET A 339 5.41 -7.85 -16.17
N LYS A 340 4.45 -7.97 -15.24
CA LYS A 340 3.80 -9.24 -14.91
C LYS A 340 2.33 -9.00 -14.61
N ALA A 341 1.45 -9.74 -15.29
CA ALA A 341 0.03 -9.78 -14.95
C ALA A 341 -0.15 -10.63 -13.69
N LEU A 342 -0.90 -10.12 -12.73
CA LEU A 342 -1.17 -10.74 -11.45
C LEU A 342 -2.68 -10.82 -11.25
N VAL A 343 -3.14 -11.86 -10.57
CA VAL A 343 -4.56 -12.09 -10.28
C VAL A 343 -4.78 -11.92 -8.79
N GLY A 344 -5.85 -11.20 -8.42
CA GLY A 344 -6.21 -10.89 -7.04
C GLY A 344 -6.18 -9.39 -6.74
N ASP A 345 -6.62 -9.06 -5.53
CA ASP A 345 -6.50 -7.71 -4.97
C ASP A 345 -5.07 -7.47 -4.45
N ILE A 346 -4.79 -6.24 -4.01
CA ILE A 346 -3.45 -5.90 -3.52
C ILE A 346 -3.04 -6.71 -2.28
N VAL A 347 -4.00 -7.10 -1.44
CA VAL A 347 -3.75 -7.86 -0.20
C VAL A 347 -3.36 -9.30 -0.54
N GLN A 348 -4.09 -9.94 -1.46
CA GLN A 348 -3.79 -11.26 -1.97
C GLN A 348 -2.45 -11.28 -2.70
N ILE A 349 -2.22 -10.32 -3.60
CA ILE A 349 -0.98 -10.23 -4.38
C ILE A 349 0.26 -10.11 -3.47
N ARG A 350 0.18 -9.29 -2.42
CA ARG A 350 1.28 -9.15 -1.44
C ARG A 350 1.56 -10.43 -0.67
N LYS A 351 0.55 -11.27 -0.48
CA LYS A 351 0.68 -12.57 0.20
C LYS A 351 1.23 -13.66 -0.72
N GLU A 352 0.81 -13.66 -1.98
CA GLU A 352 1.17 -14.67 -2.97
C GLU A 352 2.53 -14.40 -3.63
N TYR A 353 2.88 -13.11 -3.82
CA TYR A 353 4.12 -12.66 -4.45
C TYR A 353 4.89 -11.64 -3.59
N PRO A 354 5.28 -11.99 -2.35
CA PRO A 354 5.96 -11.07 -1.43
C PRO A 354 7.34 -10.61 -1.94
N HIS A 355 7.98 -11.38 -2.83
CA HIS A 355 9.26 -11.02 -3.46
C HIS A 355 9.13 -9.94 -4.53
N LEU A 356 7.95 -9.82 -5.15
CA LEU A 356 7.67 -8.80 -6.17
C LEU A 356 7.05 -7.54 -5.57
N VAL A 357 6.00 -7.74 -4.76
CA VAL A 357 5.15 -6.68 -4.22
C VAL A 357 5.28 -6.65 -2.70
N ASP A 358 6.04 -5.67 -2.24
CA ASP A 358 6.22 -5.38 -0.82
C ASP A 358 5.26 -4.27 -0.35
N ARG A 359 5.43 -3.83 0.90
CA ARG A 359 4.65 -2.72 1.47
C ARG A 359 5.03 -1.37 0.87
N SER A 360 6.26 -1.22 0.39
CA SER A 360 6.76 0.02 -0.22
C SER A 360 6.43 0.15 -1.71
N THR A 361 5.91 -0.91 -2.34
CA THR A 361 5.51 -0.91 -3.74
C THR A 361 4.32 0.02 -3.94
N VAL A 362 4.45 0.94 -4.91
CA VAL A 362 3.43 1.94 -5.20
C VAL A 362 2.21 1.27 -5.81
N VAL A 363 1.02 1.69 -5.38
CA VAL A 363 -0.25 1.18 -5.90
C VAL A 363 -0.94 2.30 -6.67
N ALA A 364 -1.18 2.07 -7.96
CA ALA A 364 -1.96 2.95 -8.81
C ALA A 364 -3.32 2.30 -9.05
N ARG A 365 -4.39 2.90 -8.54
CA ARG A 365 -5.73 2.32 -8.68
C ARG A 365 -6.36 2.67 -10.03
N LYS A 366 -7.33 1.89 -10.47
CA LYS A 366 -8.21 2.27 -11.59
C LYS A 366 -8.98 3.53 -11.23
N LEU A 367 -9.15 4.49 -12.15
CA LEU A 367 -9.87 5.76 -11.88
C LEU A 367 -11.34 5.53 -11.52
N GLY A 368 -11.96 4.52 -12.11
CA GLY A 368 -13.29 4.06 -11.74
C GLY A 368 -13.27 2.92 -10.73
N PHE A 369 -14.45 2.52 -10.28
CA PHE A 369 -14.59 1.37 -9.41
C PHE A 369 -14.29 0.04 -10.13
N PRO A 370 -13.78 -0.98 -9.39
CA PRO A 370 -13.81 -2.36 -9.85
C PRO A 370 -15.25 -2.86 -10.01
N GLU A 371 -15.44 -4.00 -10.68
CA GLU A 371 -16.78 -4.58 -10.88
C GLU A 371 -17.42 -5.07 -9.59
N ILE A 372 -16.60 -5.49 -8.63
CA ILE A 372 -17.01 -5.93 -7.31
C ILE A 372 -16.33 -4.99 -6.31
N ILE A 373 -17.15 -4.33 -5.48
CA ILE A 373 -16.69 -3.51 -4.36
C ILE A 373 -16.97 -4.32 -3.09
N MET A 374 -15.93 -4.57 -2.30
CA MET A 374 -16.06 -5.36 -1.08
C MET A 374 -16.75 -4.52 0.02
N PRO A 375 -17.64 -5.12 0.84
CA PRO A 375 -18.22 -4.44 1.98
C PRO A 375 -17.10 -3.93 2.91
N GLY A 376 -17.14 -2.62 3.24
CA GLY A 376 -16.10 -1.96 4.04
C GLY A 376 -15.00 -1.25 3.23
N ASP A 377 -14.95 -1.39 1.90
CA ASP A 377 -14.07 -0.57 1.06
C ASP A 377 -14.65 0.84 0.91
N VAL A 378 -14.14 1.77 1.72
CA VAL A 378 -14.52 3.19 1.66
C VAL A 378 -13.57 3.91 0.71
N ARG A 379 -14.04 4.15 -0.52
CA ARG A 379 -13.27 4.83 -1.56
C ARG A 379 -13.98 6.07 -2.07
N ASN A 380 -13.55 7.23 -1.58
CA ASN A 380 -14.06 8.55 -1.94
C ASN A 380 -12.97 9.40 -2.63
N ASP A 381 -12.36 8.86 -3.69
CA ASP A 381 -11.34 9.56 -4.46
C ASP A 381 -11.97 10.58 -5.41
N ILE A 382 -11.56 11.85 -5.36
CA ILE A 382 -11.90 12.84 -6.38
C ILE A 382 -10.78 12.91 -7.40
N TYR A 383 -11.11 12.62 -8.66
CA TYR A 383 -10.21 12.84 -9.79
C TYR A 383 -10.66 14.06 -10.58
N LEU A 384 -9.74 14.99 -10.82
CA LEU A 384 -9.98 16.17 -11.64
C LEU A 384 -9.14 16.08 -12.91
N THR A 385 -9.78 16.32 -14.05
CA THR A 385 -9.12 16.35 -15.35
C THR A 385 -9.15 17.75 -15.93
N LEU A 386 -7.99 18.39 -16.04
CA LEU A 386 -7.83 19.64 -16.76
C LEU A 386 -7.80 19.33 -18.27
N GLN A 387 -8.93 19.50 -18.95
CA GLN A 387 -9.06 19.14 -20.37
C GLN A 387 -8.33 20.11 -21.29
N GLY A 388 -8.71 21.39 -21.29
CA GLY A 388 -8.20 22.40 -22.20
C GLY A 388 -8.77 23.79 -21.91
N GLY A 389 -8.30 24.78 -22.67
CA GLY A 389 -8.83 26.14 -22.61
C GLY A 389 -8.70 26.84 -23.95
N ASP A 390 -9.38 27.98 -24.11
CA ASP A 390 -9.26 28.85 -25.29
C ASP A 390 -8.86 30.25 -24.84
N PHE A 391 -7.68 30.69 -25.27
CA PHE A 391 -7.09 31.95 -24.84
C PHE A 391 -6.84 32.86 -26.03
N ASP A 392 -7.73 33.84 -26.20
CA ASP A 392 -7.59 34.79 -27.27
C ASP A 392 -6.45 35.78 -27.08
N LYS A 393 -5.92 36.19 -28.23
CA LYS A 393 -4.86 37.16 -28.39
C LYS A 393 -5.46 38.57 -28.36
N TYR A 394 -5.83 39.05 -27.17
CA TYR A 394 -6.28 40.44 -27.01
C TYR A 394 -5.14 41.42 -27.38
N ASN A 395 -5.20 41.99 -28.59
CA ASN A 395 -4.31 43.01 -29.19
C ASN A 395 -2.78 42.78 -29.20
N LYS A 396 -2.27 41.58 -28.84
CA LYS A 396 -0.82 41.27 -28.84
C LYS A 396 -0.34 40.67 -30.17
N THR A 397 0.98 40.59 -30.39
CA THR A 397 1.61 40.00 -31.59
C THR A 397 1.86 38.48 -31.49
N THR A 398 1.95 37.93 -30.27
CA THR A 398 2.13 36.49 -30.02
C THR A 398 1.02 35.91 -29.15
N GLN A 399 0.81 34.59 -29.24
CA GLN A 399 -0.11 33.88 -28.34
C GLN A 399 0.46 33.80 -26.92
N LYS A 400 -0.42 33.72 -25.92
CA LYS A 400 -0.01 33.60 -24.51
C LYS A 400 0.45 32.17 -24.22
N ASN A 401 1.59 32.02 -23.52
CA ASN A 401 1.94 30.75 -22.89
C ASN A 401 1.19 30.65 -21.57
N VAL A 402 0.19 29.79 -21.51
CA VAL A 402 -0.71 29.71 -20.34
C VAL A 402 -0.28 28.59 -19.40
N GLU A 403 -0.15 28.95 -18.12
CA GLU A 403 0.02 28.06 -16.98
C GLU A 403 -1.25 28.16 -16.13
N VAL A 404 -1.88 27.02 -15.84
CA VAL A 404 -3.01 26.92 -14.92
C VAL A 404 -2.47 26.48 -13.57
N ILE A 405 -2.81 27.24 -12.54
CA ILE A 405 -2.47 26.94 -11.16
C ILE A 405 -3.77 26.61 -10.44
N MET A 406 -3.83 25.47 -9.75
CA MET A 406 -4.99 25.10 -8.94
C MET A 406 -4.60 24.95 -7.48
N TRP A 407 -5.42 25.51 -6.61
CA TRP A 407 -5.34 25.35 -5.15
C TRP A 407 -6.61 24.69 -4.63
N VAL A 408 -6.45 23.82 -3.64
CA VAL A 408 -7.54 23.40 -2.77
C VAL A 408 -7.58 24.41 -1.63
N CYS A 409 -8.60 25.26 -1.62
CA CYS A 409 -8.75 26.28 -0.60
C CYS A 409 -9.65 25.75 0.51
N ASP A 410 -9.05 25.64 1.69
CA ASP A 410 -9.67 25.33 2.98
C ASP A 410 -9.21 26.39 4.00
N GLU A 411 -9.78 26.44 5.20
CA GLU A 411 -9.37 27.38 6.26
C GLU A 411 -7.89 27.20 6.68
N GLU A 412 -7.31 26.01 6.48
CA GLU A 412 -5.95 25.67 6.93
C GLU A 412 -4.89 25.47 5.81
N GLY A 413 -5.29 25.50 4.52
CA GLY A 413 -4.34 25.41 3.39
C GLY A 413 -3.55 24.09 3.31
N LYS A 414 -4.24 22.95 3.45
CA LYS A 414 -3.66 21.59 3.56
C LYS A 414 -3.15 21.04 2.21
N ASN A 415 -2.10 20.21 2.27
CA ASN A 415 -1.58 19.45 1.13
C ASN A 415 -2.54 18.32 0.75
N SER A 416 -3.42 18.56 -0.23
CA SER A 416 -4.48 17.63 -0.63
C SER A 416 -4.41 17.16 -2.09
N ILE A 417 -3.45 17.64 -2.88
CA ILE A 417 -3.38 17.32 -4.31
C ILE A 417 -2.28 16.28 -4.56
N CYS A 418 -2.62 15.19 -5.24
CA CYS A 418 -1.66 14.17 -5.67
C CYS A 418 -1.59 14.14 -7.20
N LEU A 419 -0.42 14.46 -7.76
CA LEU A 419 -0.18 14.45 -9.22
C LEU A 419 -0.15 13.02 -9.80
N GLY A 420 0.22 12.05 -8.96
CA GLY A 420 0.26 10.65 -9.30
C GLY A 420 0.50 9.79 -8.07
N ALA A 421 0.27 8.49 -8.20
CA ALA A 421 0.65 7.50 -7.21
C ALA A 421 2.18 7.52 -7.04
N GLY A 422 2.64 7.41 -5.78
CA GLY A 422 4.06 7.41 -5.43
C GLY A 422 4.67 8.79 -5.18
N ASP A 423 3.96 9.89 -5.46
CA ASP A 423 4.40 11.25 -5.12
C ASP A 423 3.72 11.77 -3.85
N LYS A 424 4.36 12.72 -3.18
CA LYS A 424 3.81 13.35 -1.97
C LYS A 424 2.68 14.32 -2.34
N ALA A 425 1.69 14.43 -1.46
CA ALA A 425 0.62 15.41 -1.62
C ALA A 425 1.18 16.84 -1.57
N VAL A 426 0.66 17.71 -2.44
CA VAL A 426 1.04 19.12 -2.58
C VAL A 426 -0.18 20.02 -2.42
N SER A 427 0.05 21.28 -2.02
CA SER A 427 -1.01 22.31 -1.93
C SER A 427 -1.35 22.97 -3.26
N GLU A 428 -0.39 22.95 -4.20
CA GLU A 428 -0.49 23.67 -5.48
C GLU A 428 -0.26 22.71 -6.65
N TYR A 429 -1.23 22.66 -7.56
CA TYR A 429 -1.08 22.05 -8.87
C TYR A 429 -0.67 23.11 -9.90
N ARG A 430 0.30 22.77 -10.76
CA ARG A 430 0.72 23.61 -11.90
C ARG A 430 0.62 22.80 -13.18
N SER A 431 -0.08 23.30 -14.19
CA SER A 431 -0.21 22.62 -15.48
C SER A 431 1.07 22.66 -16.31
N VAL A 432 1.15 21.78 -17.30
CA VAL A 432 2.11 21.89 -18.39
C VAL A 432 1.85 23.15 -19.23
N ILE A 433 2.91 23.74 -19.78
CA ILE A 433 2.84 24.92 -20.64
C ILE A 433 3.11 24.53 -22.09
N TYR A 434 2.17 24.88 -22.97
CA TYR A 434 2.35 24.79 -24.42
C TYR A 434 2.80 26.14 -24.98
N TYR A 435 3.86 26.13 -25.78
CA TYR A 435 4.43 27.34 -26.35
C TYR A 435 3.54 27.92 -27.45
N GLN A 436 3.04 29.15 -27.23
CA GLN A 436 2.24 29.93 -28.18
C GLN A 436 1.03 29.19 -28.77
N VAL A 437 0.40 28.31 -27.98
CA VAL A 437 -0.80 27.57 -28.40
C VAL A 437 -2.05 28.29 -27.90
N LYS A 438 -2.94 28.70 -28.82
CA LYS A 438 -4.22 29.36 -28.50
C LYS A 438 -5.14 28.45 -27.67
N GLN A 439 -5.29 27.20 -28.10
CA GLN A 439 -6.17 26.21 -27.49
C GLN A 439 -5.34 25.05 -26.89
N PRO A 440 -4.67 25.25 -25.74
CA PRO A 440 -3.93 24.17 -25.09
C PRO A 440 -4.92 23.08 -24.66
N ARG A 441 -4.59 21.82 -24.97
CA ARG A 441 -5.28 20.64 -24.47
C ARG A 441 -4.32 19.92 -23.52
N TRP A 442 -4.49 20.14 -22.22
CA TRP A 442 -3.64 19.55 -21.19
C TRP A 442 -3.93 18.06 -21.01
N MET A 443 -5.22 17.71 -20.90
CA MET A 443 -5.67 16.35 -20.58
C MET A 443 -4.93 15.74 -19.37
N GLU A 444 -4.60 16.59 -18.40
CA GLU A 444 -3.91 16.19 -17.17
C GLU A 444 -4.94 15.78 -16.13
N THR A 445 -4.80 14.57 -15.59
CA THR A 445 -5.65 14.06 -14.51
C THR A 445 -4.84 13.92 -13.23
N PHE A 446 -5.35 14.46 -12.14
CA PHE A 446 -4.73 14.40 -10.81
C PHE A 446 -5.80 14.14 -9.75
N LYS A 447 -5.37 13.65 -8.58
CA LYS A 447 -6.26 13.31 -7.47
C LYS A 447 -6.31 14.44 -6.45
N VAL A 448 -7.49 14.71 -5.92
CA VAL A 448 -7.71 15.57 -4.76
C VAL A 448 -8.17 14.69 -3.60
N ALA A 449 -7.29 14.51 -2.62
CA ALA A 449 -7.51 13.73 -1.41
C ALA A 449 -8.01 14.66 -0.29
N VAL A 450 -9.33 14.74 -0.15
CA VAL A 450 -9.98 15.49 0.94
C VAL A 450 -10.98 14.57 1.65
N PRO A 451 -10.99 14.55 2.99
CA PRO A 451 -12.00 13.82 3.77
C PRO A 451 -13.43 14.22 3.38
N LEU A 452 -14.36 13.28 3.43
CA LEU A 452 -15.75 13.51 3.02
C LEU A 452 -16.43 14.58 3.89
N GLU A 453 -16.06 14.63 5.17
CA GLU A 453 -16.59 15.57 6.16
C GLU A 453 -16.22 17.02 5.81
N GLU A 454 -15.04 17.23 5.22
CA GLU A 454 -14.48 18.53 4.87
C GLU A 454 -14.92 19.00 3.46
N MET A 455 -15.44 18.11 2.60
CA MET A 455 -15.78 18.43 1.20
C MET A 455 -16.72 19.63 1.04
N HIS A 456 -17.65 19.83 1.97
CA HIS A 456 -18.64 20.91 1.88
C HIS A 456 -18.03 22.31 2.14
N ARG A 457 -16.82 22.37 2.72
CA ARG A 457 -16.14 23.61 3.09
C ARG A 457 -15.03 23.99 2.12
N ILE A 458 -14.54 23.04 1.32
CA ILE A 458 -13.49 23.30 0.36
C ILE A 458 -14.03 23.98 -0.92
N HIS A 459 -13.19 24.78 -1.55
CA HIS A 459 -13.40 25.20 -2.93
C HIS A 459 -12.10 25.10 -3.72
N LEU A 460 -12.25 24.82 -5.02
CA LEU A 460 -11.12 24.71 -5.93
C LEU A 460 -10.92 26.05 -6.63
N ARG A 461 -9.73 26.63 -6.48
CA ARG A 461 -9.40 27.90 -7.11
C ARG A 461 -8.45 27.68 -8.26
N PHE A 462 -8.90 27.99 -9.48
CA PHE A 462 -8.09 27.98 -10.69
C PHE A 462 -7.61 29.39 -11.03
N MET A 463 -6.32 29.53 -11.25
CA MET A 463 -5.65 30.78 -11.60
C MET A 463 -4.91 30.61 -12.91
N PHE A 464 -5.05 31.58 -13.81
CA PHE A 464 -4.41 31.53 -15.12
C PHE A 464 -3.26 32.54 -15.15
N ARG A 465 -2.07 32.05 -15.48
CA ARG A 465 -0.86 32.87 -15.55
C ARG A 465 -0.25 32.81 -16.93
N HIS A 466 0.16 33.97 -17.43
CA HIS A 466 1.01 34.06 -18.61
C HIS A 466 2.48 33.89 -18.21
N ARG A 467 3.22 33.02 -18.90
CA ARG A 467 4.66 32.82 -18.66
C ARG A 467 5.45 33.27 -19.89
N SER A 468 6.16 34.39 -19.81
CA SER A 468 7.03 34.84 -20.90
C SER A 468 8.29 33.98 -20.99
N SER A 469 8.97 33.98 -22.15
CA SER A 469 10.24 33.23 -22.32
C SER A 469 11.40 33.83 -21.51
N GLN A 470 11.35 35.14 -21.21
CA GLN A 470 12.51 35.93 -20.76
C GLN A 470 12.39 36.50 -19.32
N GLU A 471 11.21 36.50 -18.69
CA GLU A 471 11.05 37.08 -17.35
C GLU A 471 11.19 36.02 -16.25
N CYS A 472 12.09 36.27 -15.29
CA CYS A 472 12.18 35.52 -14.04
C CYS A 472 11.19 36.02 -12.96
N GLU A 473 10.59 37.20 -13.15
CA GLU A 473 9.73 37.85 -12.15
C GLU A 473 8.26 37.43 -12.28
N TYR A 474 7.61 37.32 -11.11
CA TYR A 474 6.21 36.97 -10.95
C TYR A 474 5.32 38.08 -11.52
N GLN A 475 4.79 37.90 -12.74
CA GLN A 475 3.70 38.76 -13.21
C GLN A 475 2.43 38.54 -12.34
N PRO A 476 1.69 39.63 -12.02
CA PRO A 476 0.48 39.53 -11.22
C PRO A 476 -0.55 38.63 -11.89
N LEU A 477 -1.27 37.89 -11.05
CA LEU A 477 -2.25 36.90 -11.46
C LEU A 477 -3.41 37.57 -12.21
N PHE A 478 -3.78 37.06 -13.38
CA PHE A 478 -5.07 37.41 -13.96
C PHE A 478 -6.14 36.63 -13.18
N LEU A 479 -6.73 37.29 -12.18
CA LEU A 479 -7.97 36.83 -11.57
C LEU A 479 -9.06 36.94 -12.63
N SER A 480 -9.57 35.80 -13.11
CA SER A 480 -10.94 35.77 -13.61
C SER A 480 -11.86 35.85 -12.38
N PRO A 481 -12.78 36.83 -12.29
CA PRO A 481 -13.74 36.92 -11.19
C PRO A 481 -14.77 35.77 -11.16
N TYR A 482 -14.73 34.83 -12.13
CA TYR A 482 -15.87 33.96 -12.45
C TYR A 482 -15.57 32.45 -12.39
N CYS A 483 -14.67 32.00 -11.52
CA CYS A 483 -14.59 30.58 -11.17
C CYS A 483 -14.30 30.37 -9.68
N THR A 484 -15.09 30.98 -8.80
CA THR A 484 -15.46 30.31 -7.54
C THR A 484 -16.51 29.26 -7.89
N SER A 485 -16.06 28.10 -8.37
CA SER A 485 -16.99 26.99 -8.51
C SER A 485 -17.12 26.33 -7.13
N THR A 486 -18.26 26.53 -6.48
CA THR A 486 -18.78 25.63 -5.44
C THR A 486 -19.19 24.32 -6.13
N LEU A 487 -18.25 23.65 -6.79
CA LEU A 487 -18.45 22.35 -7.42
C LEU A 487 -18.12 21.32 -6.36
N LEU A 488 -19.13 20.95 -5.55
CA LEU A 488 -19.35 19.64 -4.94
C LEU A 488 -20.42 19.77 -3.83
N THR A 489 -21.66 20.09 -4.19
CA THR A 489 -22.80 19.51 -3.47
C THR A 489 -23.14 18.21 -4.20
N PRO A 490 -22.91 17.02 -3.65
CA PRO A 490 -23.42 15.80 -4.26
C PRO A 490 -24.95 15.87 -4.30
N PRO A 491 -25.63 15.43 -5.36
CA PRO A 491 -27.05 15.15 -5.26
C PRO A 491 -27.19 14.01 -4.24
N LEU A 492 -27.83 14.31 -3.11
CA LEU A 492 -28.38 13.28 -2.23
C LEU A 492 -29.25 12.34 -3.08
N LEU A 493 -28.83 11.09 -3.18
CA LEU A 493 -29.67 9.96 -3.58
C LEU A 493 -29.61 8.90 -2.51
#